data_AF-G1XNI2-F1
#
_entry.id   AF-G1XNI2-F1
#
_cell.length_a   1.000
_cell.length_b   1.000
_cell.length_c   1.000
_cell.angle_alpha   90.00
_cell.angle_beta   90.00
_cell.angle_gamma   90.00
#
_symmetry.space_group_name_H-M   'P 1'
#
loop_
_entity.id
_entity.type
_entity.pdbx_description
1 polymer ?
#
loop_
_entity_poly.entity_id
_entity_poly.type
_entity_poly.pdbx_seq_one_letter_code
_entity_poly.pdbx_strand_id
1 'polypeptide(L)'
;MSVLAKYAFLHRYLEFLQSCGVPDPGQYSQPMGNAYSEPHRVYHNTAHITFMLDKLAEDVKTRKIELSGWEQNCVMFAVWWHDFVYNPQVKDNELQSILAWEDFVDQVSQTSPVLESYKTPVSSLIHCTISHTLPPPIPDTPLTPALISYFLDLDLAILATSRDIYAAYANNIRSEYSNYPISDYRSGRMAVLKSFLGREDIFLTTSLGGGGENMQIMESLARKNISWEIEELESGRLPQS
;
A
#
# COMPACT_ATOMS: atom_id res chain seq x y z
N MET A 1 -3.30 -1.24 -19.54
CA MET A 1 -1.94 -0.72 -19.28
C MET A 1 -1.15 -0.67 -20.59
N SER A 2 -0.36 0.39 -20.84
CA SER A 2 0.52 0.43 -22.02
C SER A 2 1.72 -0.50 -21.83
N VAL A 3 2.30 -0.98 -22.94
CA VAL A 3 3.54 -1.80 -22.90
C VAL A 3 4.67 -1.06 -22.19
N LEU A 4 4.77 0.26 -22.40
CA LEU A 4 5.77 1.12 -21.77
C LEU A 4 5.61 1.19 -20.24
N ALA A 5 4.38 1.33 -19.74
CA ALA A 5 4.13 1.38 -18.30
C ALA A 5 4.47 0.04 -17.62
N LYS A 6 4.16 -1.10 -18.26
CA LYS A 6 4.54 -2.42 -17.76
C LYS A 6 6.07 -2.58 -17.72
N TYR A 7 6.77 -2.13 -18.76
CA TYR A 7 8.23 -2.18 -18.80
C TYR A 7 8.86 -1.31 -17.70
N ALA A 8 8.39 -0.07 -17.53
CA ALA A 8 8.90 0.82 -16.49
C ALA A 8 8.71 0.25 -15.08
N PHE A 9 7.54 -0.35 -14.80
CA PHE A 9 7.27 -1.01 -13.53
C PHE A 9 8.25 -2.16 -13.25
N LEU A 10 8.42 -3.05 -14.22
CA LEU A 10 9.35 -4.18 -14.12
C LEU A 10 10.80 -3.73 -13.95
N HIS A 11 11.21 -2.71 -14.71
CA HIS A 11 12.56 -2.16 -14.65
C HIS A 11 12.85 -1.56 -13.27
N ARG A 12 11.92 -0.77 -12.72
CA ARG A 12 12.07 -0.17 -11.39
C ARG A 12 12.23 -1.22 -10.31
N TYR A 13 11.45 -2.30 -10.37
CA TYR A 13 11.59 -3.40 -9.41
C TYR A 13 12.92 -4.14 -9.58
N LEU A 14 13.33 -4.41 -10.82
CA LEU A 14 14.61 -5.04 -11.11
C LEU A 14 15.80 -4.21 -10.59
N GLU A 15 15.81 -2.90 -10.81
CA GLU A 15 16.84 -1.99 -10.28
C GLU A 15 16.85 -1.99 -8.75
N PHE A 16 15.68 -2.03 -8.11
CA PHE A 16 15.57 -2.13 -6.66
C PHE A 16 16.14 -3.47 -6.13
N LEU A 17 15.77 -4.60 -6.74
CA LEU A 17 16.33 -5.89 -6.32
C LEU A 17 17.85 -5.95 -6.52
N GLN A 18 18.36 -5.37 -7.63
CA GLN A 18 19.80 -5.23 -7.86
C GLN A 18 20.48 -4.40 -6.78
N SER A 19 19.90 -3.26 -6.38
CA SER A 19 20.49 -2.40 -5.36
C SER A 19 20.47 -3.04 -3.96
N CYS A 20 19.53 -3.94 -3.69
CA CYS A 20 19.50 -4.77 -2.47
C CYS A 20 20.41 -6.01 -2.54
N GLY A 21 21.10 -6.26 -3.66
CA GLY A 21 22.01 -7.39 -3.82
C GLY A 21 21.30 -8.73 -4.02
N VAL A 22 20.10 -8.75 -4.61
CA VAL A 22 19.40 -9.99 -4.97
C VAL A 22 20.11 -10.67 -6.15
N PRO A 23 20.42 -11.97 -6.06
CA PRO A 23 20.99 -12.74 -7.19
C PRO A 23 19.94 -12.96 -8.28
N ASP A 24 20.36 -12.84 -9.54
CA ASP A 24 19.50 -13.00 -10.74
C ASP A 24 18.09 -12.36 -10.60
N PRO A 25 18.00 -11.03 -10.42
CA PRO A 25 16.73 -10.36 -10.11
C PRO A 25 15.70 -10.44 -11.25
N GLY A 26 16.12 -10.83 -12.46
CA GLY A 26 15.23 -11.10 -13.58
C GLY A 26 14.25 -12.26 -13.29
N GLN A 27 14.66 -13.24 -12.50
CA GLN A 27 13.81 -14.39 -12.12
C GLN A 27 12.58 -13.94 -11.30
N TYR A 28 12.73 -12.88 -10.50
CA TYR A 28 11.71 -12.42 -9.54
C TYR A 28 10.90 -11.23 -10.07
N SER A 29 11.42 -10.47 -11.03
CA SER A 29 10.70 -9.30 -11.57
C SER A 29 9.47 -9.67 -12.40
N GLN A 30 9.56 -10.74 -13.19
CA GLN A 30 8.44 -11.16 -14.05
C GLN A 30 7.21 -11.63 -13.24
N PRO A 31 7.33 -12.46 -12.19
CA PRO A 31 6.23 -12.77 -11.28
C PRO A 31 5.55 -11.52 -10.70
N MET A 32 6.34 -10.53 -10.26
CA MET A 32 5.83 -9.28 -9.71
C MET A 32 4.95 -8.52 -10.72
N GLY A 33 5.42 -8.37 -11.95
CA GLY A 33 4.63 -7.73 -13.00
C GLY A 33 3.40 -8.53 -13.42
N ASN A 34 3.43 -9.87 -13.33
CA ASN A 34 2.28 -10.71 -13.63
C ASN A 34 1.19 -10.55 -12.56
N ALA A 35 1.56 -10.63 -11.28
CA ALA A 35 0.64 -10.46 -10.15
C ALA A 35 -0.13 -9.14 -10.25
N TYR A 36 0.57 -8.01 -10.39
CA TYR A 36 -0.08 -6.69 -10.49
C TYR A 36 -0.71 -6.38 -11.86
N SER A 37 -0.66 -7.30 -12.82
CA SER A 37 -1.34 -7.17 -14.12
C SER A 37 -2.55 -8.11 -14.28
N GLU A 38 -2.95 -8.82 -13.22
CA GLU A 38 -4.11 -9.70 -13.28
C GLU A 38 -5.39 -8.94 -13.67
N PRO A 39 -6.26 -9.47 -14.55
CA PRO A 39 -7.38 -8.73 -15.10
C PRO A 39 -8.40 -8.21 -14.07
N HIS A 40 -8.50 -8.86 -12.91
CA HIS A 40 -9.41 -8.45 -11.84
C HIS A 40 -8.89 -7.29 -10.99
N ARG A 41 -7.61 -6.91 -11.11
CA ARG A 41 -6.99 -5.81 -10.35
C ARG A 41 -7.18 -4.48 -11.07
N VAL A 42 -8.26 -3.77 -10.74
CA VAL A 42 -8.57 -2.45 -11.33
C VAL A 42 -7.90 -1.32 -10.54
N TYR A 43 -7.79 -1.44 -9.22
CA TYR A 43 -7.05 -0.54 -8.35
C TYR A 43 -5.74 -1.14 -7.84
N HIS A 44 -5.76 -2.34 -7.26
CA HIS A 44 -4.60 -2.99 -6.62
C HIS A 44 -3.64 -3.58 -7.67
N ASN A 45 -3.14 -2.72 -8.55
CA ASN A 45 -2.32 -3.02 -9.72
C ASN A 45 -1.04 -2.17 -9.73
N THR A 46 -0.30 -2.21 -10.84
CA THR A 46 0.98 -1.50 -10.96
C THR A 46 0.89 0.00 -10.71
N ALA A 47 -0.26 0.64 -10.97
CA ALA A 47 -0.43 2.08 -10.76
C ALA A 47 -0.47 2.42 -9.27
N HIS A 48 -1.11 1.61 -8.43
CA HIS A 48 -1.13 1.77 -6.97
C HIS A 48 0.29 1.70 -6.40
N ILE A 49 1.03 0.65 -6.73
CA ILE A 49 2.41 0.47 -6.29
C ILE A 49 3.32 1.61 -6.81
N THR A 50 3.14 2.03 -8.06
CA THR A 50 3.91 3.16 -8.63
C THR A 50 3.61 4.47 -7.89
N PHE A 51 2.34 4.73 -7.57
CA PHE A 51 1.92 5.89 -6.78
C PHE A 51 2.59 5.93 -5.41
N MET A 52 2.60 4.81 -4.68
CA MET A 52 3.28 4.71 -3.38
C MET A 52 4.79 4.95 -3.50
N LEU A 53 5.45 4.33 -4.48
CA LEU A 53 6.90 4.49 -4.66
C LEU A 53 7.28 5.92 -5.10
N ASP A 54 6.47 6.57 -5.92
CA ASP A 54 6.68 7.97 -6.32
C ASP A 54 6.49 8.92 -5.15
N LYS A 55 5.49 8.67 -4.31
CA LYS A 55 5.29 9.44 -3.09
C LYS A 55 6.43 9.25 -2.10
N LEU A 56 6.92 8.02 -1.89
CA LEU A 56 8.13 7.76 -1.10
C LEU A 56 9.33 8.55 -1.62
N ALA A 57 9.58 8.48 -2.94
CA ALA A 57 10.72 9.15 -3.54
C ALA A 57 10.64 10.68 -3.37
N GLU A 58 9.46 11.27 -3.54
CA GLU A 58 9.23 12.70 -3.34
C GLU A 58 9.36 13.09 -1.86
N ASP A 59 8.80 12.31 -0.93
CA ASP A 59 8.87 12.61 0.51
C ASP A 59 10.33 12.55 1.02
N VAL A 60 11.14 11.59 0.55
CA VAL A 60 12.58 11.52 0.83
C VAL A 60 13.33 12.71 0.20
N LYS A 61 13.07 12.99 -1.09
CA LYS A 61 13.73 14.10 -1.82
C LYS A 61 13.43 15.46 -1.19
N THR A 62 12.21 15.67 -0.73
CA THR A 62 11.76 16.92 -0.08
C THR A 62 12.02 16.94 1.43
N ARG A 63 12.65 15.89 1.98
CA ARG A 63 12.95 15.75 3.43
C ARG A 63 11.72 15.85 4.32
N LYS A 64 10.57 15.41 3.83
CA LYS A 64 9.37 15.23 4.66
C LYS A 64 9.52 14.05 5.61
N ILE A 65 10.38 13.10 5.25
CA ILE A 65 10.80 12.00 6.10
C ILE A 65 12.30 11.79 5.95
N GLU A 66 12.95 11.41 7.06
CA GLU A 66 14.34 10.96 7.09
C GLU A 66 14.33 9.46 7.38
N LEU A 67 14.74 8.67 6.39
CA LEU A 67 14.88 7.22 6.51
C LEU A 67 16.34 6.86 6.32
N SER A 68 16.86 5.98 7.16
CA SER A 68 18.11 5.29 6.84
C SER A 68 17.93 4.45 5.57
N GLY A 69 19.04 4.10 4.90
CA GLY A 69 18.97 3.24 3.70
C GLY A 69 18.31 1.89 3.98
N TRP A 70 18.46 1.37 5.20
CA TRP A 70 17.79 0.13 5.60
C TRP A 70 16.27 0.31 5.75
N GLU A 71 15.82 1.38 6.42
CA GLU A 71 14.38 1.66 6.59
C GLU A 71 13.70 1.95 5.25
N GLN A 72 14.37 2.68 4.36
CA GLN A 72 13.87 2.94 3.00
C GLN A 72 13.68 1.62 2.23
N ASN A 73 14.64 0.69 2.32
CA ASN A 73 14.50 -0.63 1.70
C ASN A 73 13.35 -1.44 2.32
N CYS A 74 13.16 -1.39 3.64
CA CYS A 74 11.99 -2.03 4.30
C CYS A 74 10.68 -1.51 3.74
N VAL A 75 10.52 -0.19 3.63
CA VAL A 75 9.31 0.42 3.07
C VAL A 75 9.14 0.03 1.61
N MET A 76 10.21 0.07 0.80
CA MET A 76 10.12 -0.32 -0.61
C MET A 76 9.73 -1.78 -0.77
N PHE A 77 10.33 -2.72 -0.02
CA PHE A 77 9.93 -4.12 -0.03
C PHE A 77 8.46 -4.28 0.38
N ALA A 78 8.03 -3.65 1.49
CA ALA A 78 6.64 -3.72 1.93
C ALA A 78 5.67 -3.16 0.86
N VAL A 79 6.01 -2.04 0.21
CA VAL A 79 5.23 -1.48 -0.91
C VAL A 79 5.11 -2.50 -2.04
N TRP A 80 6.22 -3.10 -2.50
CA TRP A 80 6.17 -4.08 -3.58
C TRP A 80 5.35 -5.33 -3.22
N TRP A 81 5.39 -5.78 -1.96
CA TRP A 81 4.89 -7.10 -1.57
C TRP A 81 3.53 -7.10 -0.87
N HIS A 82 3.03 -5.99 -0.31
CA HIS A 82 1.81 -6.03 0.52
C HIS A 82 0.56 -6.59 -0.20
N ASP A 83 0.39 -6.23 -1.48
CA ASP A 83 -0.70 -6.69 -2.35
C ASP A 83 -0.25 -7.73 -3.38
N PHE A 84 0.90 -8.37 -3.19
CA PHE A 84 1.43 -9.33 -4.16
C PHE A 84 0.41 -10.45 -4.43
N VAL A 85 -0.25 -10.97 -3.39
CA VAL A 85 -1.46 -11.79 -3.52
C VAL A 85 -2.68 -10.91 -3.27
N TYR A 86 -3.66 -10.96 -4.18
CA TYR A 86 -4.89 -10.19 -4.05
C TYR A 86 -6.06 -10.87 -4.75
N ASN A 87 -7.09 -11.16 -3.97
CA ASN A 87 -8.41 -11.53 -4.44
C ASN A 87 -9.45 -10.86 -3.53
N PRO A 88 -10.32 -9.98 -4.06
CA PRO A 88 -11.29 -9.22 -3.26
C PRO A 88 -12.37 -10.10 -2.61
N GLN A 89 -12.40 -11.40 -2.90
CA GLN A 89 -13.37 -12.36 -2.37
C GLN A 89 -12.87 -13.14 -1.14
N VAL A 90 -11.59 -13.01 -0.80
CA VAL A 90 -10.98 -13.71 0.35
C VAL A 90 -10.37 -12.70 1.32
N LYS A 91 -10.03 -13.14 2.53
CA LYS A 91 -9.63 -12.27 3.65
C LYS A 91 -8.18 -12.46 4.11
N ASP A 92 -7.45 -13.38 3.48
CA ASP A 92 -6.10 -13.74 3.87
C ASP A 92 -5.04 -13.25 2.87
N ASN A 93 -5.39 -12.31 1.99
CA ASN A 93 -4.49 -11.77 0.96
C ASN A 93 -3.15 -11.31 1.57
N GLU A 94 -3.19 -10.53 2.64
CA GLU A 94 -2.02 -9.99 3.31
C GLU A 94 -1.16 -11.11 3.91
N LEU A 95 -1.79 -12.14 4.49
CA LEU A 95 -1.07 -13.31 5.02
C LEU A 95 -0.43 -14.13 3.90
N GLN A 96 -1.10 -14.30 2.75
CA GLN A 96 -0.53 -14.97 1.59
C GLN A 96 0.62 -14.17 0.96
N SER A 97 0.50 -12.84 0.92
CA SER A 97 1.59 -11.94 0.51
C SER A 97 2.81 -12.04 1.43
N ILE A 98 2.60 -12.15 2.75
CA ILE A 98 3.68 -12.40 3.73
C ILE A 98 4.35 -13.73 3.46
N LEU A 99 3.59 -14.82 3.27
CA LEU A 99 4.17 -16.13 2.98
C LEU A 99 4.99 -16.13 1.69
N ALA A 100 4.50 -15.45 0.64
CA ALA A 100 5.22 -15.31 -0.62
C ALA A 100 6.51 -14.48 -0.46
N TRP A 101 6.47 -13.42 0.35
CA TRP A 101 7.64 -12.63 0.72
C TRP A 101 8.68 -13.46 1.48
N GLU A 102 8.24 -14.23 2.48
CA GLU A 102 9.13 -15.05 3.30
C GLU A 102 9.81 -16.15 2.50
N ASP A 103 9.07 -16.81 1.59
CA ASP A 103 9.61 -17.79 0.64
C ASP A 103 10.61 -17.15 -0.32
N PHE A 104 10.32 -15.94 -0.83
CA PHE A 104 11.27 -15.19 -1.64
C PHE A 104 12.57 -14.96 -0.88
N VAL A 105 12.52 -14.47 0.37
CA VAL A 105 13.70 -14.21 1.18
C VAL A 105 14.50 -15.49 1.45
N ASP A 106 13.84 -16.60 1.82
CA ASP A 106 14.47 -17.90 2.10
C ASP A 106 15.26 -18.45 0.90
N GLN A 107 14.82 -18.13 -0.32
CA GLN A 107 15.52 -18.54 -1.55
C GLN A 107 16.75 -17.67 -1.81
N VAL A 108 16.62 -16.35 -1.71
CA VAL A 108 17.69 -15.40 -2.12
C VAL A 108 18.75 -15.21 -1.05
N SER A 109 18.41 -15.38 0.22
CA SER A 109 19.30 -15.12 1.35
C SER A 109 20.47 -16.09 1.45
N GLN A 110 20.33 -17.29 0.89
CA GLN A 110 21.40 -18.28 0.80
C GLN A 110 22.62 -17.73 0.06
N THR A 111 22.39 -16.85 -0.93
CA THR A 111 23.44 -16.19 -1.72
C THR A 111 23.65 -14.74 -1.29
N SER A 112 22.62 -14.09 -0.72
CA SER A 112 22.69 -12.71 -0.23
C SER A 112 22.18 -12.61 1.22
N PRO A 113 23.00 -13.00 2.22
CA PRO A 113 22.55 -13.12 3.62
C PRO A 113 22.03 -11.83 4.25
N VAL A 114 22.39 -10.67 3.68
CA VAL A 114 21.87 -9.37 4.12
C VAL A 114 20.33 -9.30 4.02
N LEU A 115 19.73 -10.07 3.10
CA LEU A 115 18.29 -10.06 2.86
C LEU A 115 17.47 -10.63 4.02
N GLU A 116 18.06 -11.50 4.86
CA GLU A 116 17.39 -11.99 6.07
C GLU A 116 16.98 -10.88 7.02
N SER A 117 17.75 -9.78 7.06
CA SER A 117 17.45 -8.65 7.92
C SER A 117 16.13 -7.95 7.56
N TYR A 118 15.60 -8.19 6.36
CA TYR A 118 14.32 -7.63 5.89
C TYR A 118 13.13 -8.56 6.15
N LYS A 119 13.33 -9.86 6.39
CA LYS A 119 12.26 -10.86 6.45
C LYS A 119 11.16 -10.46 7.42
N THR A 120 11.46 -10.48 8.71
CA THR A 120 10.50 -10.15 9.79
C THR A 120 9.98 -8.71 9.73
N PRO A 121 10.82 -7.67 9.50
CA PRO A 121 10.33 -6.30 9.42
C PRO A 121 9.35 -6.07 8.27
N VAL A 122 9.61 -6.60 7.08
CA VAL A 122 8.69 -6.45 5.95
C VAL A 122 7.41 -7.26 6.16
N SER A 123 7.50 -8.51 6.67
CA SER A 123 6.31 -9.29 7.05
C SER A 123 5.44 -8.51 8.05
N SER A 124 6.06 -7.86 9.02
CA SER A 124 5.37 -7.06 10.03
C SER A 124 4.69 -5.82 9.43
N LEU A 125 5.36 -5.12 8.52
CA LEU A 125 4.77 -3.98 7.82
C LEU A 125 3.54 -4.40 7.00
N ILE A 126 3.66 -5.48 6.20
CA ILE A 126 2.53 -6.02 5.42
C ILE A 126 1.39 -6.43 6.36
N HIS A 127 1.68 -7.11 7.47
CA HIS A 127 0.66 -7.51 8.43
C HIS A 127 -0.11 -6.32 9.01
N CYS A 128 0.54 -5.17 9.21
CA CYS A 128 -0.12 -3.97 9.73
C CYS A 128 -1.18 -3.40 8.76
N THR A 129 -1.14 -3.75 7.47
CA THR A 129 -2.16 -3.34 6.48
C THR A 129 -3.50 -4.04 6.68
N ILE A 130 -3.58 -5.12 7.46
CA ILE A 130 -4.85 -5.82 7.75
C ILE A 130 -5.83 -4.91 8.51
N SER A 131 -5.33 -4.09 9.44
CA SER A 131 -6.15 -3.18 10.24
C SER A 131 -5.84 -1.70 10.02
N HIS A 132 -4.73 -1.38 9.34
CA HIS A 132 -4.17 -0.03 9.21
C HIS A 132 -4.08 0.68 10.57
N THR A 133 -3.65 -0.03 11.62
CA THR A 133 -3.45 0.51 12.97
C THR A 133 -2.04 0.19 13.45
N LEU A 134 -1.50 1.03 14.34
CA LEU A 134 -0.26 0.70 15.02
C LEU A 134 -0.42 -0.58 15.87
N PRO A 135 0.45 -1.58 15.70
CA PRO A 135 0.47 -2.73 16.58
C PRO A 135 1.12 -2.34 17.92
N PRO A 136 0.98 -3.20 18.95
CA PRO A 136 1.91 -3.19 20.08
C PRO A 136 3.36 -3.28 19.60
N PRO A 137 4.36 -2.88 20.42
CA PRO A 137 5.76 -3.01 20.06
C PRO A 137 6.08 -4.44 19.61
N ILE A 138 6.65 -4.58 18.41
CA ILE A 138 6.98 -5.87 17.83
C ILE A 138 8.35 -6.26 18.38
N PRO A 139 8.46 -7.35 19.18
CA PRO A 139 9.73 -7.76 19.76
C PRO A 139 10.76 -8.10 18.69
N ASP A 140 12.04 -7.84 18.99
CA ASP A 140 13.18 -8.27 18.17
C ASP A 140 13.17 -7.76 16.72
N THR A 141 12.46 -6.65 16.46
CA THR A 141 12.54 -5.93 15.19
C THR A 141 13.04 -4.50 15.39
N PRO A 142 13.82 -3.96 14.44
CA PRO A 142 14.23 -2.56 14.45
C PRO A 142 13.12 -1.59 13.97
N LEU A 143 11.89 -2.08 13.71
CA LEU A 143 10.79 -1.21 13.29
C LEU A 143 10.40 -0.25 14.42
N THR A 144 10.31 1.02 14.07
CA THR A 144 9.76 2.05 14.96
C THR A 144 8.28 2.29 14.65
N PRO A 145 7.48 2.77 15.63
CA PRO A 145 6.12 3.21 15.36
C PRO A 145 6.06 4.26 14.24
N ALA A 146 7.06 5.14 14.14
CA ALA A 146 7.13 6.15 13.09
C ALA A 146 7.24 5.54 11.68
N LEU A 147 8.07 4.50 11.51
CA LEU A 147 8.23 3.81 10.22
C LEU A 147 6.96 3.05 9.83
N ILE A 148 6.33 2.37 10.78
CA ILE A 148 5.06 1.65 10.55
C ILE A 148 3.96 2.65 10.16
N SER A 149 3.80 3.74 10.94
CA SER A 149 2.84 4.80 10.63
C SER A 149 3.05 5.36 9.23
N TYR A 150 4.30 5.66 8.86
CA TYR A 150 4.59 6.21 7.55
C TYR A 150 4.23 5.26 6.41
N PHE A 151 4.54 3.96 6.54
CA PHE A 151 4.16 2.97 5.53
C PHE A 151 2.63 2.84 5.38
N LEU A 152 1.90 2.81 6.50
CA LEU A 152 0.43 2.76 6.47
C LEU A 152 -0.17 4.04 5.87
N ASP A 153 0.39 5.21 6.19
CA ASP A 153 -0.03 6.48 5.61
C ASP A 153 0.27 6.58 4.11
N LEU A 154 1.33 5.91 3.65
CA LEU A 154 1.68 5.81 2.24
C LEU A 154 0.61 5.04 1.45
N ASP A 155 0.12 3.92 2.02
CA ASP A 155 -0.97 3.12 1.45
C ASP A 155 -2.29 3.89 1.42
N LEU A 156 -2.60 4.61 2.51
CA LEU A 156 -3.80 5.43 2.63
C LEU A 156 -3.72 6.79 1.91
N ALA A 157 -2.57 7.16 1.31
CA ALA A 157 -2.37 8.48 0.73
C ALA A 157 -3.33 8.80 -0.43
N ILE A 158 -3.88 7.77 -1.10
CA ILE A 158 -4.90 7.93 -2.13
C ILE A 158 -6.14 8.67 -1.62
N LEU A 159 -6.46 8.53 -0.33
CA LEU A 159 -7.62 9.18 0.30
C LEU A 159 -7.49 10.70 0.29
N ALA A 160 -6.26 11.22 0.35
CA ALA A 160 -5.95 12.65 0.40
C ALA A 160 -5.64 13.27 -0.97
N THR A 161 -6.06 12.63 -2.07
CA THR A 161 -5.89 13.16 -3.44
C THR A 161 -7.00 14.14 -3.84
N SER A 162 -6.88 14.74 -5.03
CA SER A 162 -7.98 15.56 -5.58
C SER A 162 -9.25 14.72 -5.75
N ARG A 163 -10.42 15.38 -5.72
CA ARG A 163 -11.72 14.73 -5.87
C ARG A 163 -11.79 13.78 -7.06
N ASP A 164 -11.25 14.21 -8.20
CA ASP A 164 -11.34 13.47 -9.46
C ASP A 164 -10.51 12.18 -9.41
N ILE A 165 -9.31 12.24 -8.81
CA ILE A 165 -8.44 11.06 -8.61
C ILE A 165 -9.09 10.11 -7.60
N TYR A 166 -9.62 10.65 -6.50
CA TYR A 166 -10.30 9.85 -5.49
C TYR A 166 -11.58 9.18 -6.03
N ALA A 167 -12.37 9.87 -6.85
CA ALA A 167 -13.55 9.30 -7.51
C ALA A 167 -13.15 8.14 -8.43
N ALA A 168 -12.09 8.29 -9.23
CA ALA A 168 -11.56 7.20 -10.05
C ALA A 168 -11.08 6.01 -9.19
N TYR A 169 -10.40 6.26 -8.07
CA TYR A 169 -10.06 5.24 -7.08
C TYR A 169 -11.30 4.48 -6.58
N ALA A 170 -12.32 5.20 -6.13
CA ALA A 170 -13.55 4.58 -5.61
C ALA A 170 -14.28 3.75 -6.68
N ASN A 171 -14.26 4.18 -7.94
CA ASN A 171 -14.81 3.42 -9.07
C ASN A 171 -14.03 2.14 -9.34
N ASN A 172 -12.70 2.21 -9.25
CA ASN A 172 -11.83 1.06 -9.46
C ASN A 172 -12.06 0.03 -8.35
N ILE A 173 -12.14 0.46 -7.08
CA ILE A 173 -12.53 -0.41 -5.96
C ILE A 173 -13.90 -1.04 -6.23
N ARG A 174 -14.91 -0.26 -6.63
CA ARG A 174 -16.23 -0.82 -6.96
C ARG A 174 -16.14 -1.91 -8.03
N SER A 175 -15.27 -1.74 -9.02
CA SER A 175 -15.07 -2.68 -10.12
C SER A 175 -14.45 -4.00 -9.65
N GLU A 176 -13.48 -3.96 -8.73
CA GLU A 176 -12.88 -5.16 -8.13
C GLU A 176 -13.90 -5.96 -7.32
N TYR A 177 -14.81 -5.27 -6.65
CA TYR A 177 -15.92 -5.87 -5.90
C TYR A 177 -17.18 -6.10 -6.74
N SER A 178 -17.09 -6.10 -8.07
CA SER A 178 -18.24 -6.24 -9.00
C SER A 178 -19.06 -7.51 -8.77
N ASN A 179 -18.46 -8.57 -8.24
CA ASN A 179 -19.13 -9.84 -7.90
C ASN A 179 -20.08 -9.73 -6.70
N TYR A 180 -19.96 -8.71 -5.86
CA TYR A 180 -20.87 -8.48 -4.75
C TYR A 180 -22.13 -7.74 -5.22
N PRO A 181 -23.33 -8.13 -4.73
CA PRO A 181 -24.54 -7.35 -4.90
C PRO A 181 -24.32 -5.89 -4.49
N ILE A 182 -24.95 -4.96 -5.19
CA ILE A 182 -24.75 -3.52 -4.96
C ILE A 182 -25.09 -3.13 -3.51
N SER A 183 -26.11 -3.74 -2.90
CA SER A 183 -26.46 -3.53 -1.49
C SER A 183 -25.31 -3.89 -0.55
N ASP A 184 -24.71 -5.06 -0.77
CA ASP A 184 -23.70 -5.63 0.11
C ASP A 184 -22.39 -4.85 -0.04
N TYR A 185 -22.02 -4.50 -1.27
CA TYR A 185 -20.90 -3.60 -1.55
C TYR A 185 -21.09 -2.26 -0.83
N ARG A 186 -22.24 -1.60 -0.99
CA ARG A 186 -22.52 -0.30 -0.37
C ARG A 186 -22.38 -0.37 1.15
N SER A 187 -23.03 -1.35 1.78
CA SER A 187 -22.97 -1.54 3.23
C SER A 187 -21.54 -1.81 3.71
N GLY A 188 -20.80 -2.72 3.05
CA GLY A 188 -19.42 -3.04 3.40
C GLY A 188 -18.46 -1.87 3.21
N ARG A 189 -18.53 -1.21 2.05
CA ARG A 189 -17.68 -0.04 1.74
C ARG A 189 -17.94 1.11 2.70
N MET A 190 -19.21 1.44 2.98
CA MET A 190 -19.55 2.46 3.97
C MET A 190 -19.03 2.11 5.37
N ALA A 191 -19.06 0.83 5.77
CA ALA A 191 -18.53 0.42 7.06
C ALA A 191 -17.01 0.68 7.17
N VAL A 192 -16.24 0.33 6.13
CA VAL A 192 -14.80 0.63 6.04
C VAL A 192 -14.56 2.14 6.11
N LEU A 193 -15.26 2.92 5.29
CA LEU A 193 -15.12 4.38 5.23
C LEU A 193 -15.48 5.08 6.55
N LYS A 194 -16.59 4.67 7.18
CA LYS A 194 -17.01 5.17 8.50
C LYS A 194 -16.01 4.80 9.58
N SER A 195 -15.35 3.64 9.47
CA SER A 195 -14.29 3.24 10.40
C SER A 195 -13.09 4.21 10.37
N PHE A 196 -12.71 4.72 9.18
CA PHE A 196 -11.67 5.75 9.06
C PHE A 196 -12.12 7.10 9.61
N LEU A 197 -13.35 7.56 9.30
CA LEU A 197 -13.87 8.82 9.84
C LEU A 197 -14.00 8.83 11.38
N GLY A 198 -14.20 7.65 11.98
CA GLY A 198 -14.28 7.48 13.43
C GLY A 198 -12.94 7.57 14.16
N ARG A 199 -11.81 7.59 13.45
CA ARG A 199 -10.47 7.78 14.04
C ARG A 199 -10.26 9.25 14.41
N GLU A 200 -9.45 9.48 15.44
CA GLU A 200 -8.97 10.83 15.79
C GLU A 200 -8.16 11.42 14.62
N ASP A 201 -7.17 10.67 14.14
CA ASP A 201 -6.44 10.93 12.91
C ASP A 201 -6.58 9.75 11.94
N ILE A 202 -6.86 10.01 10.65
CA ILE A 202 -6.82 8.98 9.61
C ILE A 202 -5.37 8.58 9.36
N PHE A 203 -4.48 9.58 9.28
CA PHE A 203 -3.05 9.40 9.07
C PHE A 203 -2.28 9.32 10.41
N LEU A 204 -1.58 8.21 10.62
CA LEU A 204 -0.94 7.85 11.88
C LEU A 204 0.35 8.65 12.15
N THR A 205 1.00 9.23 11.14
CA THR A 205 2.15 10.10 11.37
C THR A 205 1.76 11.40 12.10
N THR A 206 0.50 11.86 11.97
CA THR A 206 -0.03 13.03 12.70
C THR A 206 0.00 12.79 14.21
N SER A 207 -0.52 11.63 14.64
CA SER A 207 -0.68 11.30 16.06
C SER A 207 0.65 11.09 16.79
N LEU A 208 1.73 10.84 16.04
CA LEU A 208 3.10 10.78 16.56
C LEU A 208 3.79 12.15 16.65
N GLY A 209 3.05 13.25 16.42
CA GLY A 209 3.59 14.61 16.43
C GLY A 209 4.38 14.99 15.18
N GLY A 210 4.30 14.18 14.12
CA GLY A 210 4.89 14.47 12.81
C GLY A 210 3.91 15.19 11.86
N GLY A 211 4.39 15.55 10.66
CA GLY A 211 3.52 15.87 9.52
C GLY A 211 3.23 17.35 9.23
N GLY A 212 3.30 18.24 10.22
CA GLY A 212 3.12 19.68 10.03
C GLY A 212 1.82 20.07 9.29
N GLU A 213 1.78 21.26 8.68
CA GLU A 213 0.60 21.77 7.93
C GLU A 213 0.17 20.84 6.79
N ASN A 214 1.12 20.16 6.13
CA ASN A 214 0.83 19.25 5.02
C ASN A 214 -0.04 18.07 5.45
N MET A 215 0.20 17.51 6.63
CA MET A 215 -0.58 16.37 7.11
C MET A 215 -2.00 16.78 7.51
N GLN A 216 -2.18 17.98 8.06
CA GLN A 216 -3.52 18.53 8.33
C GLN A 216 -4.32 18.76 7.03
N ILE A 217 -3.64 19.18 5.95
CA ILE A 217 -4.26 19.29 4.63
C ILE A 217 -4.67 17.90 4.13
N MET A 218 -3.80 16.89 4.26
CA MET A 218 -4.11 15.51 3.86
C MET A 218 -5.31 14.97 4.64
N GLU A 219 -5.33 15.15 5.96
CA GLU A 219 -6.43 14.75 6.84
C GLU A 219 -7.76 15.42 6.41
N SER A 220 -7.73 16.72 6.15
CA SER A 220 -8.91 17.47 5.68
C SER A 220 -9.42 16.95 4.33
N LEU A 221 -8.51 16.70 3.38
CA LEU A 221 -8.85 16.17 2.06
C LEU A 221 -9.43 14.76 2.16
N ALA A 222 -8.80 13.87 2.93
CA ALA A 222 -9.27 12.51 3.15
C ALA A 222 -10.67 12.48 3.75
N ARG A 223 -10.92 13.27 4.79
CA ARG A 223 -12.25 13.36 5.42
C ARG A 223 -13.31 13.88 4.44
N LYS A 224 -13.01 14.93 3.66
CA LYS A 224 -13.91 15.42 2.61
C LYS A 224 -14.17 14.36 1.54
N ASN A 225 -13.15 13.63 1.15
CA ASN A 225 -13.24 12.61 0.13
C ASN A 225 -14.13 11.44 0.58
N ILE A 226 -13.84 10.90 1.76
CA ILE A 226 -14.59 9.82 2.38
C ILE A 226 -16.05 10.21 2.64
N SER A 227 -16.32 11.39 3.22
CA SER A 227 -17.70 11.81 3.49
C SER A 227 -18.53 11.88 2.22
N TRP A 228 -17.96 12.40 1.13
CA TRP A 228 -18.64 12.40 -0.17
C TRP A 228 -18.89 10.98 -0.70
N GLU A 229 -17.93 10.05 -0.59
CA GLU A 229 -18.18 8.67 -1.05
C GLU A 229 -19.31 8.04 -0.24
N ILE A 230 -19.35 8.28 1.07
CA ILE A 230 -20.46 7.85 1.93
C ILE A 230 -21.78 8.47 1.46
N GLU A 231 -21.85 9.77 1.19
CA GLU A 231 -23.06 10.45 0.70
C GLU A 231 -23.54 9.89 -0.65
N GLU A 232 -22.63 9.65 -1.60
CA GLU A 232 -22.93 9.00 -2.87
C GLU A 232 -23.53 7.61 -2.64
N LEU A 233 -22.86 6.79 -1.82
CA LEU A 233 -23.31 5.45 -1.48
C LEU A 233 -24.62 5.45 -0.68
N GLU A 234 -24.90 6.42 0.18
CA GLU A 234 -26.18 6.52 0.90
C GLU A 234 -27.33 6.88 -0.05
N SER A 235 -27.07 7.78 -1.01
CA SER A 235 -28.03 8.19 -2.03
C SER A 235 -28.34 7.14 -3.11
N GLY A 236 -27.65 6.00 -3.08
CA GLY A 236 -27.82 4.93 -4.06
C GLY A 236 -27.02 5.07 -5.33
N ARG A 237 -26.17 6.11 -5.42
CA ARG A 237 -25.21 6.25 -6.50
C ARG A 237 -23.97 5.40 -6.19
N LEU A 238 -23.33 4.95 -7.25
CA LEU A 238 -21.94 4.52 -7.18
C LEU A 238 -21.10 5.76 -7.48
N PRO A 239 -19.90 5.88 -6.87
CA PRO A 239 -18.95 6.90 -7.30
C PRO A 239 -18.82 6.84 -8.83
N GLN A 240 -18.74 7.99 -9.48
CA GLN A 240 -18.44 8.12 -10.90
C GLN A 240 -17.45 9.27 -11.05
N SER A 241 -16.50 9.11 -11.98
CA SER A 241 -15.53 10.12 -12.36
C SER A 241 -16.15 11.16 -13.29
#